data_AF-A0A846CI15-F1
#
_entry.id   AF-A0A846CI15-F1
#
_cell.length_a   1.000
_cell.length_b   1.000
_cell.length_c   1.000
_cell.angle_alpha   90.00
_cell.angle_beta   90.00
_cell.angle_gamma   90.00
#
_symmetry.space_group_name_H-M   'P 1'
#
loop_
_entity.id
_entity.type
_entity.pdbx_description
1 polymer ?
#
loop_
_entity_poly.entity_id
_entity_poly.type
_entity_poly.pdbx_seq_one_letter_code
_entity_poly.pdbx_strand_id
1 'polypeptide(L)'
;MIPLDIRLYTWLDIEDVLLRSRKQEKWPEGLVWARSYWNGLTLGVRPGTHSSVKTWLQGAYEPRLQVDSQYGDIYIILESIQDNQRALPVFFQETEEEPPIPRLIRSLDRSTIIWRQGENLQLPNALQSDLPCVAALYPTESNVGQTTHALALAKELTVANKRVLLIDGNLDPSINQLRQSRLSFPSICLADFIALIHEDFSSGSKEVIDLVAERLKDSLVNGIYFLPSFRGNNKLIDVKLKRLTRKNYANPFFLTDALALLGKSLGVDVVLVDLKPGFSDLALLLISDPRVHRAVLSIASRKAISKIRHLFSFISPSIFRSEALPPPALVLTKSIYADHDQHILNDAASVFFQKRKDTLAIMTPSIGKLENLPDDQWKSLYRISNSELPALMHPFLSWLYSYE
;
A
#
# COMPACT_ATOMS: atom_id res chain seq x y z
N MET A 1 29.54 5.25 5.26
CA MET A 1 30.05 5.67 3.95
C MET A 1 28.86 5.72 3.02
N ILE A 2 28.82 6.67 2.10
CA ILE A 2 27.69 6.83 1.17
C ILE A 2 27.51 5.52 0.38
N PRO A 3 26.28 4.94 0.31
CA PRO A 3 26.01 3.78 -0.52
C PRO A 3 26.34 4.05 -2.00
N LEU A 4 26.98 3.09 -2.67
CA LEU A 4 27.55 3.26 -4.01
C LEU A 4 26.52 3.69 -5.09
N ASP A 5 25.25 3.35 -4.87
CA ASP A 5 24.10 3.65 -5.72
C ASP A 5 23.45 5.02 -5.43
N ILE A 6 23.87 5.74 -4.37
CA ILE A 6 23.37 7.08 -4.05
C ILE A 6 24.29 8.15 -4.66
N ARG A 7 23.69 9.25 -5.11
CA ARG A 7 24.36 10.50 -5.52
C ARG A 7 23.65 11.65 -4.80
N LEU A 8 24.40 12.51 -4.12
CA LEU A 8 23.80 13.51 -3.21
C LEU A 8 23.32 14.75 -3.97
N TYR A 9 22.30 14.65 -4.82
CA TYR A 9 21.78 15.81 -5.56
C TYR A 9 21.01 16.79 -4.65
N THR A 10 20.36 16.29 -3.61
CA THR A 10 19.38 17.02 -2.79
C THR A 10 19.35 16.52 -1.34
N TRP A 11 18.56 17.22 -0.52
CA TRP A 11 18.23 16.82 0.85
C TRP A 11 17.51 15.45 0.93
N LEU A 12 16.84 15.01 -0.14
CA LEU A 12 16.18 13.69 -0.22
C LEU A 12 17.20 12.55 -0.28
N ASP A 13 18.33 12.75 -0.96
CA ASP A 13 19.39 11.76 -1.09
C ASP A 13 20.17 11.63 0.23
N ILE A 14 20.34 12.75 0.95
CA ILE A 14 20.86 12.79 2.31
C ILE A 14 19.94 12.01 3.25
N GLU A 15 18.62 12.23 3.16
CA GLU A 15 17.62 11.48 3.91
C GLU A 15 17.71 9.95 3.66
N ASP A 16 17.90 9.52 2.40
CA ASP A 16 18.03 8.11 2.06
C ASP A 16 19.29 7.44 2.65
N VAL A 17 20.40 8.18 2.82
CA VAL A 17 21.57 7.70 3.56
C VAL A 17 21.24 7.46 5.03
N LEU A 18 20.51 8.37 5.69
CA LEU A 18 20.07 8.21 7.09
C LEU A 18 19.10 7.04 7.25
N LEU A 19 18.10 6.92 6.37
CA LEU A 19 17.13 5.84 6.38
C LEU A 19 17.78 4.47 6.19
N ARG A 20 18.82 4.37 5.35
CA ARG A 20 19.62 3.13 5.18
C ARG A 20 20.48 2.84 6.40
N SER A 21 21.16 3.83 6.98
CA SER A 21 21.92 3.65 8.22
C SER A 21 21.03 3.18 9.37
N ARG A 22 19.80 3.71 9.48
CA ARG A 22 18.77 3.24 10.42
C ARG A 22 18.36 1.78 10.15
N LYS A 23 18.05 1.43 8.90
CA LYS A 23 17.70 0.04 8.49
C LYS A 23 18.84 -0.97 8.70
N GLN A 24 20.08 -0.52 8.83
CA GLN A 24 21.26 -1.35 9.10
C GLN A 24 21.66 -1.37 10.58
N GLU A 25 20.82 -0.83 11.48
CA GLU A 25 21.08 -0.71 12.93
C GLU A 25 22.34 0.11 13.27
N LYS A 26 22.86 0.89 12.31
CA LYS A 26 24.03 1.77 12.45
C LYS A 26 23.62 3.18 12.91
N TRP A 27 22.58 3.29 13.75
CA TRP A 27 22.12 4.57 14.27
C TRP A 27 22.82 4.87 15.60
N PRO A 28 23.56 5.98 15.76
CA PRO A 28 24.37 6.22 16.94
C PRO A 28 23.47 6.58 18.13
N GLU A 29 23.84 6.14 19.33
CA GLU A 29 22.96 6.21 20.50
C GLU A 29 22.61 7.65 20.91
N GLY A 30 23.55 8.57 20.74
CA GLY A 30 23.35 9.99 21.03
C GLY A 30 22.47 10.73 20.04
N LEU A 31 22.14 10.15 18.88
CA LEU A 31 21.26 10.78 17.89
C LEU A 31 19.81 10.39 18.14
N VAL A 32 19.03 11.35 18.62
CA VAL A 32 17.61 11.19 18.95
C VAL A 32 16.78 11.22 17.67
N TRP A 33 17.00 12.26 16.86
CA TRP A 33 16.30 12.47 15.60
C TRP A 33 17.15 13.20 14.56
N ALA A 34 16.81 13.01 13.28
CA ALA A 34 17.38 13.75 12.16
C ALA A 34 16.27 14.27 11.24
N ARG A 35 16.39 15.52 10.80
CA ARG A 35 15.45 16.20 9.89
C ARG A 35 16.22 16.80 8.72
N SER A 36 16.05 16.21 7.54
CA SER A 36 16.59 16.75 6.29
C SER A 36 15.54 17.65 5.62
N TYR A 37 15.92 18.85 5.20
CA TYR A 37 15.08 19.75 4.43
C TYR A 37 15.92 20.60 3.46
N TRP A 38 15.29 21.38 2.60
CA TRP A 38 16.00 22.10 1.53
C TRP A 38 17.05 23.10 2.03
N ASN A 39 16.92 23.58 3.27
CA ASN A 39 17.79 24.56 3.91
C ASN A 39 18.83 23.96 4.88
N GLY A 40 18.80 22.65 5.15
CA GLY A 40 19.71 22.05 6.12
C GLY A 40 19.36 20.62 6.54
N LEU A 41 20.33 19.94 7.15
CA LEU A 41 20.14 18.75 7.96
C LEU A 41 20.23 19.15 9.44
N THR A 42 19.13 19.07 10.18
CA THR A 42 19.11 19.29 11.64
C THR A 42 19.13 17.96 12.38
N LEU A 43 19.99 17.84 13.39
CA LEU A 43 20.18 16.64 14.21
C LEU A 43 19.88 16.97 15.68
N GLY A 44 18.87 16.31 16.24
CA GLY A 44 18.59 16.32 17.69
C GLY A 44 19.49 15.30 18.38
N VAL A 45 20.36 15.76 19.29
CA VAL A 45 21.34 14.94 20.00
C VAL A 45 21.17 15.02 21.51
N ARG A 46 21.51 13.96 22.24
CA ARG A 46 21.56 14.00 23.71
C ARG A 46 22.73 14.88 24.17
N PRO A 47 22.60 15.66 25.27
CA PRO A 47 23.69 16.49 25.76
C PRO A 47 25.01 15.73 25.95
N GLY A 48 26.12 16.36 25.56
CA GLY A 48 27.46 15.76 25.63
C GLY A 48 27.76 14.68 24.59
N THR A 49 26.80 14.27 23.74
CA THR A 49 27.01 13.27 22.68
C THR A 49 27.39 13.85 21.30
N HIS A 50 27.44 15.18 21.17
CA HIS A 50 27.71 15.88 19.90
C HIS A 50 28.94 15.31 19.15
N SER A 51 30.08 15.11 19.84
CA SER A 51 31.32 14.63 19.21
C SER A 51 31.17 13.22 18.61
N SER A 52 30.49 12.29 19.28
CA SER A 52 30.34 10.91 18.77
C SER A 52 29.36 10.85 17.60
N VAL A 53 28.28 11.64 17.63
CA VAL A 53 27.36 11.78 16.50
C VAL A 53 28.05 12.47 15.31
N LYS A 54 28.91 13.45 15.53
CA LYS A 54 29.73 14.10 14.49
C LYS A 54 30.69 13.11 13.80
N THR A 55 31.40 12.27 14.57
CA THR A 55 32.27 11.23 14.01
C THR A 55 31.49 10.17 13.23
N TRP A 56 30.31 9.77 13.73
CA TRP A 56 29.41 8.91 12.97
C TRP A 56 28.95 9.56 11.66
N LEU A 57 28.61 10.85 11.67
CA LEU A 57 28.15 11.59 10.50
C LEU A 57 29.27 11.71 9.44
N GLN A 58 30.51 11.95 9.87
CA GLN A 58 31.70 11.90 9.01
C GLN A 58 31.78 10.54 8.32
N GLY A 59 31.79 9.46 9.10
CA GLY A 59 31.80 8.10 8.58
C GLY A 59 30.61 7.78 7.68
N ALA A 60 29.42 8.35 7.91
CA ALA A 60 28.23 8.16 7.09
C ALA A 60 28.36 8.83 5.71
N TYR A 61 28.83 10.08 5.65
CA TYR A 61 28.84 10.93 4.46
C TYR A 61 30.21 11.14 3.80
N GLU A 62 31.27 10.50 4.27
CA GLU A 62 32.59 10.55 3.61
C GLU A 62 32.52 10.19 2.12
N PRO A 63 33.27 10.90 1.25
CA PRO A 63 34.18 12.03 1.53
C PRO A 63 33.49 13.42 1.47
N ARG A 64 32.16 13.48 1.50
CA ARG A 64 31.38 14.69 1.20
C ARG A 64 30.99 15.54 2.41
N LEU A 65 31.17 15.05 3.64
CA LEU A 65 31.05 15.91 4.82
C LEU A 65 32.34 16.74 4.97
N GLN A 66 32.20 18.05 5.06
CA GLN A 66 33.28 18.97 5.34
C GLN A 66 32.98 19.79 6.60
N VAL A 67 34.02 20.39 7.16
CA VAL A 67 33.96 21.28 8.32
C VAL A 67 34.68 22.56 7.93
N ASP A 68 34.01 23.70 8.07
CA ASP A 68 34.61 25.01 7.87
C ASP A 68 35.68 25.24 8.94
N SER A 69 36.91 25.51 8.52
CA SER A 69 38.05 25.70 9.41
C SER A 69 38.08 27.07 10.11
N GLN A 70 37.25 28.03 9.68
CA GLN A 70 37.14 29.37 10.26
C GLN A 70 35.95 29.47 11.22
N TYR A 71 34.80 28.91 10.85
CA TYR A 71 33.55 29.04 11.62
C TYR A 71 33.17 27.77 12.41
N GLY A 72 33.77 26.62 12.09
CA GLY A 72 33.43 25.33 12.70
C GLY A 72 32.15 24.69 12.16
N ASP A 73 31.45 25.38 11.26
CA ASP A 73 30.23 24.94 10.59
C ASP A 73 30.45 23.64 9.82
N ILE A 74 29.44 22.76 9.84
CA ILE A 74 29.51 21.44 9.23
C ILE A 74 28.57 21.42 8.03
N TYR A 75 29.01 20.90 6.90
CA TYR A 75 28.20 20.90 5.68
C TYR A 75 28.45 19.66 4.81
N ILE A 76 27.40 19.21 4.11
CA ILE A 76 27.44 18.08 3.17
C ILE A 76 27.50 18.64 1.75
N ILE A 77 28.54 18.29 1.01
CA ILE A 77 28.68 18.65 -0.41
C ILE A 77 27.72 17.82 -1.25
N LEU A 78 26.85 18.53 -1.97
CA LEU A 78 25.92 17.98 -2.94
C LEU A 78 26.58 17.85 -4.31
N GLU A 79 25.97 17.08 -5.20
CA GLU A 79 26.35 17.06 -6.61
C GLU A 79 26.10 18.44 -7.26
N SER A 80 27.08 18.90 -8.01
CA SER A 80 27.03 20.13 -8.78
C SER A 80 27.81 20.01 -10.08
N ILE A 81 27.54 20.93 -11.00
CA ILE A 81 28.45 21.21 -12.12
C ILE A 81 29.69 21.91 -11.52
N GLN A 82 30.83 21.83 -12.21
CA GLN A 82 32.03 22.58 -11.87
C GLN A 82 31.71 24.08 -11.69
N ASP A 83 32.40 24.71 -10.74
CA ASP A 83 32.26 26.12 -10.32
C ASP A 83 30.95 26.55 -9.63
N ASN A 84 29.96 25.66 -9.43
CA ASN A 84 28.75 25.96 -8.64
C ASN A 84 28.56 24.99 -7.46
N GLN A 85 29.53 24.96 -6.55
CA GLN A 85 29.54 24.05 -5.41
C GLN A 85 28.30 24.23 -4.53
N ARG A 86 27.50 23.17 -4.40
CA ARG A 86 26.28 23.16 -3.57
C ARG A 86 26.58 22.45 -2.26
N ALA A 87 26.25 23.10 -1.14
CA ALA A 87 26.41 22.55 0.19
C ALA A 87 25.06 22.56 0.93
N LEU A 88 24.79 21.52 1.73
CA LEU A 88 23.70 21.52 2.70
C LEU A 88 24.29 21.67 4.10
N PRO A 89 23.97 22.73 4.86
CA PRO A 89 24.50 22.91 6.21
C PRO A 89 23.92 21.86 7.17
N VAL A 90 24.70 21.51 8.19
CA VAL A 90 24.33 20.57 9.25
C VAL A 90 24.27 21.31 10.58
N PHE A 91 23.11 21.24 11.24
CA PHE A 91 22.86 21.86 12.53
C PHE A 91 22.68 20.80 13.61
N PHE A 92 23.28 21.02 14.78
CA PHE A 92 23.08 20.17 15.96
C PHE A 92 22.24 20.92 16.98
N GLN A 93 21.28 20.22 17.59
CA GLN A 93 20.43 20.74 18.66
C GLN A 93 20.46 19.75 19.82
N GLU A 94 20.87 20.19 21.01
CA GLU A 94 20.78 19.34 22.19
C GLU A 94 19.31 19.20 22.63
N THR A 95 18.88 17.98 22.94
CA THR A 95 17.49 17.68 23.29
C THR A 95 17.38 16.54 24.30
N GLU A 96 16.50 16.71 25.28
CA GLU A 96 16.03 15.69 26.23
C GLU A 96 14.70 15.07 25.79
N GLU A 97 14.20 15.38 24.59
CA GLU A 97 12.99 14.76 24.05
C GLU A 97 13.20 13.24 23.90
N GLU A 98 12.33 12.43 24.49
CA GLU A 98 12.31 11.00 24.22
C GLU A 98 11.73 10.73 22.83
N PRO A 99 12.34 9.84 22.01
CA PRO A 99 11.82 9.49 20.71
C PRO A 99 10.43 8.85 20.88
N PRO A 100 9.40 9.29 20.13
CA PRO A 100 8.10 8.63 20.18
C PRO A 100 8.26 7.19 19.72
N ILE A 101 7.52 6.28 20.36
CA ILE A 101 7.48 4.86 19.95
C ILE A 101 7.13 4.82 18.46
N PRO A 102 7.99 4.24 17.59
CA PRO A 102 7.80 4.35 16.15
C PRO A 102 6.51 3.66 15.76
N ARG A 103 5.57 4.43 15.18
CA ARG A 103 4.36 3.88 14.56
C ARG A 103 4.68 3.40 13.16
N LEU A 104 3.95 2.39 12.71
CA LEU A 104 4.02 1.97 11.31
C LEU A 104 3.53 3.10 10.39
N ILE A 105 4.46 3.68 9.63
CA ILE A 105 4.18 4.59 8.52
C ILE A 105 4.14 3.81 7.19
N ARG A 106 3.38 4.32 6.22
CA ARG A 106 3.34 3.74 4.86
C ARG A 106 4.71 3.90 4.20
N SER A 107 5.15 2.92 3.42
CA SER A 107 6.57 2.85 3.00
C SER A 107 7.09 4.02 2.17
N LEU A 108 6.23 4.66 1.36
CA LEU A 108 6.60 5.84 0.56
C LEU A 108 6.26 7.17 1.27
N ASP A 109 5.64 7.12 2.45
CA ASP A 109 5.51 8.31 3.30
C ASP A 109 6.86 8.54 4.00
N ARG A 110 7.59 9.53 3.48
CA ARG A 110 8.76 10.08 4.17
C ARG A 110 8.30 10.85 5.41
N SER A 111 8.66 10.36 6.58
CA SER A 111 8.51 11.13 7.82
C SER A 111 9.40 12.35 7.75
N THR A 112 8.86 13.53 8.09
CA THR A 112 9.63 14.78 8.17
C THR A 112 10.70 14.76 9.26
N ILE A 113 10.65 13.77 10.16
CA ILE A 113 11.63 13.54 11.23
C ILE A 113 11.97 12.04 11.27
N ILE A 114 13.26 11.71 11.13
CA ILE A 114 13.80 10.35 11.25
C ILE A 114 14.26 10.13 12.69
N TRP A 115 13.49 9.36 13.44
CA TRP A 115 13.85 8.93 14.80
C TRP A 115 14.72 7.66 14.76
N ARG A 116 15.51 7.43 15.83
CA ARG A 116 16.08 6.10 16.14
C ARG A 116 14.94 5.08 16.11
N GLN A 117 15.13 3.95 15.45
CA GLN A 117 14.11 2.91 15.45
C GLN A 117 14.18 2.17 16.79
N GLY A 118 13.15 2.34 17.63
CA GLY A 118 12.95 1.50 18.80
C GLY A 118 12.62 0.06 18.39
N GLU A 119 13.00 -0.90 19.23
CA GLU A 119 12.74 -2.33 19.00
C GLU A 119 11.24 -2.65 18.90
N ASN A 120 10.41 -1.87 19.61
CA ASN A 120 8.96 -1.97 19.59
C ASN A 120 8.34 -1.01 18.56
N LEU A 121 7.95 -1.55 17.39
CA LEU A 121 7.11 -0.86 16.41
C LEU A 121 5.64 -0.92 16.85
N GLN A 122 4.99 0.23 17.03
CA GLN A 122 3.53 0.30 17.17
C GLN A 122 2.86 -0.02 15.83
N LEU A 123 2.34 -1.24 15.74
CA LEU A 123 1.39 -1.64 14.70
C LEU A 123 0.03 -0.98 14.97
N PRO A 124 -0.79 -0.71 13.94
CA PRO A 124 -2.17 -0.27 14.16
C PRO A 124 -2.98 -1.42 14.76
N ASN A 125 -3.93 -1.08 15.64
CA ASN A 125 -4.93 -2.03 16.12
C ASN A 125 -5.69 -2.63 14.93
N ALA A 126 -6.10 -3.89 15.04
CA ALA A 126 -7.00 -4.52 14.08
C ALA A 126 -8.28 -3.67 13.86
N LEU A 127 -8.95 -3.87 12.72
CA LEU A 127 -10.28 -3.30 12.52
C LEU A 127 -11.22 -3.83 13.61
N GLN A 128 -12.21 -3.03 14.00
CA GLN A 128 -13.23 -3.44 14.96
C GLN A 128 -14.01 -4.65 14.40
N SER A 129 -14.36 -5.60 15.26
CA SER A 129 -15.01 -6.87 14.84
C SER A 129 -16.41 -6.70 14.24
N ASP A 130 -17.00 -5.50 14.34
CA ASP A 130 -18.28 -5.13 13.74
C ASP A 130 -18.13 -4.34 12.42
N LEU A 131 -16.90 -4.21 11.91
CA LEU A 131 -16.58 -3.68 10.59
C LEU A 131 -16.27 -4.84 9.63
N PRO A 132 -16.77 -4.81 8.38
CA PRO A 132 -16.42 -5.81 7.38
C PRO A 132 -14.93 -5.77 7.05
N CYS A 133 -14.37 -6.94 6.74
CA CYS A 133 -12.97 -7.02 6.36
C CYS A 133 -12.73 -6.34 5.00
N VAL A 134 -11.60 -5.63 4.89
CA VAL A 134 -11.16 -4.99 3.64
C VAL A 134 -10.13 -5.88 2.97
N ALA A 135 -10.43 -6.32 1.76
CA ALA A 135 -9.57 -7.17 0.94
C ALA A 135 -9.19 -6.46 -0.37
N ALA A 136 -7.94 -6.61 -0.80
CA ALA A 136 -7.40 -5.95 -1.98
C ALA A 136 -6.69 -6.96 -2.89
N LEU A 137 -7.13 -7.04 -4.14
CA LEU A 137 -6.49 -7.84 -5.18
C LEU A 137 -5.46 -6.97 -5.91
N TYR A 138 -4.18 -7.24 -5.68
CA TYR A 138 -3.07 -6.53 -6.29
C TYR A 138 -2.37 -7.39 -7.37
N PRO A 139 -2.43 -6.99 -8.64
CA PRO A 139 -1.73 -7.67 -9.72
C PRO A 139 -0.27 -7.19 -9.89
N THR A 140 0.64 -8.11 -10.19
CA THR A 140 2.07 -7.80 -10.45
C THR A 140 2.31 -7.19 -11.84
N GLU A 141 1.34 -7.31 -12.75
CA GLU A 141 1.32 -6.71 -14.08
C GLU A 141 -0.09 -6.64 -14.66
N SER A 142 -0.25 -5.85 -15.72
CA SER A 142 -1.47 -5.84 -16.53
C SER A 142 -1.75 -7.22 -17.10
N ASN A 143 -3.03 -7.51 -17.37
CA ASN A 143 -3.48 -8.72 -18.06
C ASN A 143 -3.27 -10.05 -17.31
N VAL A 144 -3.04 -10.03 -15.98
CA VAL A 144 -3.13 -11.24 -15.13
C VAL A 144 -4.59 -11.67 -14.86
N GLY A 145 -5.58 -10.91 -15.34
CA GLY A 145 -7.01 -11.22 -15.14
C GLY A 145 -7.57 -10.76 -13.80
N GLN A 146 -7.05 -9.67 -13.24
CA GLN A 146 -7.42 -9.12 -11.93
C GLN A 146 -8.94 -9.01 -11.71
N THR A 147 -9.63 -8.36 -12.65
CA THR A 147 -11.07 -8.08 -12.56
C THR A 147 -11.89 -9.35 -12.66
N THR A 148 -11.46 -10.30 -13.50
CA THR A 148 -12.07 -11.63 -13.61
C THR A 148 -11.98 -12.40 -12.30
N HIS A 149 -10.84 -12.34 -11.60
CA HIS A 149 -10.67 -12.97 -10.28
C HIS A 149 -11.44 -12.22 -9.18
N ALA A 150 -11.47 -10.89 -9.21
CA ALA A 150 -12.25 -10.07 -8.27
C ALA A 150 -13.76 -10.39 -8.37
N LEU A 151 -14.28 -10.47 -9.60
CA LEU A 151 -15.66 -10.87 -9.86
C LEU A 151 -15.93 -12.34 -9.51
N ALA A 152 -14.98 -13.25 -9.71
CA ALA A 152 -15.11 -14.65 -9.32
C ALA A 152 -15.14 -14.82 -7.79
N LEU A 153 -14.29 -14.11 -7.06
CA LEU A 153 -14.28 -14.12 -5.59
C LEU A 153 -15.54 -13.44 -5.03
N ALA A 154 -15.95 -12.29 -5.58
CA ALA A 154 -17.21 -11.67 -5.19
C ALA A 154 -18.39 -12.62 -5.44
N LYS A 155 -18.38 -13.37 -6.57
CA LYS A 155 -19.41 -14.37 -6.86
C LYS A 155 -19.41 -15.52 -5.85
N GLU A 156 -18.24 -16.07 -5.52
CA GLU A 156 -18.10 -17.15 -4.53
C GLU A 156 -18.59 -16.71 -3.14
N LEU A 157 -18.26 -15.49 -2.72
CA LEU A 157 -18.81 -14.86 -1.50
C LEU A 157 -20.35 -14.82 -1.53
N THR A 158 -20.98 -14.43 -2.64
CA THR A 158 -22.45 -14.44 -2.73
C THR A 158 -23.06 -15.85 -2.70
N VAL A 159 -22.34 -16.88 -3.15
CA VAL A 159 -22.77 -18.29 -3.03
C VAL A 159 -22.73 -18.73 -1.57
N ALA A 160 -21.75 -18.25 -0.81
CA ALA A 160 -21.68 -18.40 0.65
C ALA A 160 -22.64 -17.48 1.44
N ASN A 161 -23.65 -16.88 0.79
CA ASN A 161 -24.62 -15.92 1.34
C ASN A 161 -24.00 -14.63 1.93
N LYS A 162 -22.79 -14.26 1.50
CA LYS A 162 -22.10 -13.02 1.92
C LYS A 162 -22.40 -11.88 0.96
N ARG A 163 -22.65 -10.68 1.51
CA ARG A 163 -22.78 -9.43 0.73
C ARG A 163 -21.41 -8.80 0.54
N VAL A 164 -21.19 -8.20 -0.64
CA VAL A 164 -19.87 -7.67 -1.04
C VAL A 164 -20.00 -6.23 -1.53
N LEU A 165 -19.07 -5.37 -1.14
CA LEU A 165 -18.82 -4.09 -1.83
C LEU A 165 -17.61 -4.27 -2.75
N LEU A 166 -17.84 -4.39 -4.07
CA LEU A 166 -16.78 -4.50 -5.07
C LEU A 166 -16.42 -3.11 -5.61
N ILE A 167 -15.16 -2.73 -5.43
CA ILE A 167 -14.62 -1.40 -5.73
C ILE A 167 -13.64 -1.49 -6.91
N ASP A 168 -13.88 -0.68 -7.94
CA ASP A 168 -12.92 -0.47 -9.03
C ASP A 168 -11.79 0.46 -8.55
N GLY A 169 -10.79 -0.11 -7.91
CA GLY A 169 -9.54 0.56 -7.55
C GLY A 169 -8.59 0.73 -8.73
N ASN A 170 -8.93 0.21 -9.91
CA ASN A 170 -8.28 0.60 -11.14
C ASN A 170 -8.85 1.97 -11.55
N LEU A 171 -8.03 3.01 -11.48
CA LEU A 171 -8.36 4.36 -11.98
C LEU A 171 -8.28 4.41 -13.53
N ASP A 172 -8.78 3.36 -14.18
CA ASP A 172 -8.99 3.16 -15.61
C ASP A 172 -10.31 2.39 -15.77
N PRO A 173 -10.96 2.39 -16.94
CA PRO A 173 -12.38 2.08 -17.00
C PRO A 173 -12.73 0.57 -16.96
N SER A 174 -11.98 -0.31 -16.29
CA SER A 174 -12.18 -1.78 -16.38
C SER A 174 -13.53 -2.27 -15.87
N ILE A 175 -13.96 -1.96 -14.65
CA ILE A 175 -15.31 -2.35 -14.16
C ILE A 175 -16.34 -1.33 -14.65
N ASN A 176 -15.92 -0.08 -14.90
CA ASN A 176 -16.75 0.96 -15.53
C ASN A 176 -17.28 0.55 -16.92
N GLN A 177 -16.45 -0.10 -17.75
CA GLN A 177 -16.79 -0.57 -19.09
C GLN A 177 -17.83 -1.68 -19.06
N LEU A 178 -17.80 -2.55 -18.05
CA LEU A 178 -18.80 -3.60 -17.88
C LEU A 178 -20.21 -3.01 -17.67
N ARG A 179 -20.39 -1.73 -17.31
CA ARG A 179 -21.68 -1.21 -16.82
C ARG A 179 -22.61 -0.64 -17.91
N GLN A 180 -22.47 -1.00 -19.19
CA GLN A 180 -23.24 -0.35 -20.27
C GLN A 180 -24.73 -0.76 -20.39
N SER A 181 -25.26 -1.62 -19.52
CA SER A 181 -26.70 -1.93 -19.50
C SER A 181 -27.47 -1.29 -18.32
N ARG A 182 -28.52 -0.54 -18.69
CA ARG A 182 -29.63 0.02 -17.88
C ARG A 182 -29.38 1.28 -17.02
N LEU A 183 -28.20 1.57 -16.47
CA LEU A 183 -28.02 2.74 -15.59
C LEU A 183 -27.18 3.87 -16.21
N SER A 184 -27.84 4.96 -16.58
CA SER A 184 -27.23 6.20 -17.12
C SER A 184 -26.32 6.88 -16.08
N PHE A 185 -25.03 6.52 -16.11
CA PHE A 185 -23.97 6.95 -15.17
C PHE A 185 -24.21 6.48 -13.71
N PRO A 186 -23.16 6.39 -12.86
CA PRO A 186 -23.33 6.13 -11.45
C PRO A 186 -23.51 7.45 -10.68
N SER A 187 -24.36 7.43 -9.67
CA SER A 187 -24.65 8.54 -8.75
C SER A 187 -23.42 9.02 -7.98
N ILE A 188 -22.48 8.11 -7.71
CA ILE A 188 -21.25 8.30 -6.94
C ILE A 188 -20.15 7.36 -7.46
N CYS A 189 -18.88 7.74 -7.31
CA CYS A 189 -17.73 6.92 -7.65
C CYS A 189 -16.61 7.01 -6.60
N LEU A 190 -15.62 6.11 -6.67
CA LEU A 190 -14.48 6.05 -5.74
C LEU A 190 -13.72 7.38 -5.68
N ALA A 191 -13.53 8.04 -6.83
CA ALA A 191 -12.85 9.33 -6.87
C ALA A 191 -13.62 10.43 -6.10
N ASP A 192 -14.96 10.39 -6.10
CA ASP A 192 -15.77 11.29 -5.26
C ASP A 192 -15.64 10.93 -3.78
N PHE A 193 -15.71 9.63 -3.46
CA PHE A 193 -15.62 9.15 -2.08
C PHE A 193 -14.29 9.57 -1.43
N ILE A 194 -13.17 9.38 -2.12
CA ILE A 194 -11.85 9.80 -1.63
C ILE A 194 -11.76 11.33 -1.49
N ALA A 195 -12.38 12.10 -2.40
CA ALA A 195 -12.42 13.55 -2.30
C ALA A 195 -13.23 14.03 -1.08
N LEU A 196 -14.42 13.48 -0.88
CA LEU A 196 -15.30 13.82 0.26
C LEU A 196 -14.64 13.44 1.60
N ILE A 197 -14.12 12.22 1.74
CA ILE A 197 -13.42 11.77 2.96
C ILE A 197 -12.17 12.61 3.26
N HIS A 198 -11.46 13.11 2.24
CA HIS A 198 -10.29 13.96 2.44
C HIS A 198 -10.66 15.40 2.88
N GLU A 199 -11.83 15.90 2.50
CA GLU A 199 -12.33 17.22 2.91
C GLU A 199 -13.09 17.18 4.25
N ASP A 200 -13.35 15.99 4.79
CA ASP A 200 -14.05 15.77 6.04
C ASP A 200 -13.11 15.83 7.26
N PHE A 201 -13.34 16.81 8.13
CA PHE A 201 -12.62 16.99 9.39
C PHE A 201 -13.38 16.46 10.61
N SER A 202 -14.56 15.86 10.42
CA SER A 202 -15.37 15.29 11.49
C SER A 202 -14.83 13.94 11.96
N SER A 203 -15.03 13.62 13.25
CA SER A 203 -14.60 12.35 13.82
C SER A 203 -15.40 11.18 13.24
N GLY A 204 -14.78 10.37 12.38
CA GLY A 204 -15.36 9.15 11.81
C GLY A 204 -16.16 9.33 10.51
N SER A 205 -16.16 10.54 9.95
CA SER A 205 -16.71 10.88 8.62
C SER A 205 -18.15 10.42 8.35
N LYS A 206 -18.99 10.36 9.40
CA LYS A 206 -20.29 9.70 9.33
C LYS A 206 -21.20 10.26 8.23
N GLU A 207 -21.27 11.58 8.08
CA GLU A 207 -22.14 12.22 7.08
C GLU A 207 -21.75 11.87 5.64
N VAL A 208 -20.44 11.79 5.35
CA VAL A 208 -19.93 11.34 4.05
C VAL A 208 -20.23 9.86 3.83
N ILE A 209 -20.04 9.02 4.85
CA ILE A 209 -20.33 7.58 4.80
C ILE A 209 -21.81 7.33 4.51
N ASP A 210 -22.71 7.97 5.25
CA ASP A 210 -24.17 7.83 5.09
C ASP A 210 -24.63 8.36 3.71
N LEU A 211 -24.09 9.50 3.26
CA LEU A 211 -24.35 10.04 1.92
C LEU A 211 -23.94 9.06 0.81
N VAL A 212 -22.74 8.48 0.90
CA VAL A 212 -22.22 7.59 -0.15
C VAL A 212 -22.92 6.22 -0.11
N ALA A 213 -23.24 5.71 1.07
CA ALA A 213 -24.06 4.50 1.23
C ALA A 213 -25.46 4.68 0.63
N GLU A 214 -26.14 5.80 0.88
CA GLU A 214 -27.45 6.13 0.28
C GLU A 214 -27.38 6.11 -1.26
N ARG A 215 -26.33 6.72 -1.84
CA ARG A 215 -26.16 6.79 -3.30
C ARG A 215 -25.77 5.46 -3.93
N LEU A 216 -25.23 4.51 -3.16
CA LEU A 216 -24.89 3.16 -3.62
C LEU A 216 -26.02 2.15 -3.52
N LYS A 217 -27.16 2.46 -2.87
CA LYS A 217 -28.30 1.52 -2.74
C LYS A 217 -28.72 0.91 -4.09
N ASP A 218 -28.80 1.73 -5.13
CA ASP A 218 -29.19 1.32 -6.48
C ASP A 218 -28.10 0.56 -7.26
N SER A 219 -26.89 0.39 -6.71
CA SER A 219 -25.82 -0.41 -7.32
C SER A 219 -25.80 -1.87 -6.86
N LEU A 220 -26.73 -2.28 -5.98
CA LEU A 220 -26.84 -3.65 -5.50
C LEU A 220 -27.33 -4.59 -6.60
N VAL A 221 -26.49 -5.55 -6.97
CA VAL A 221 -26.75 -6.59 -7.97
C VAL A 221 -26.35 -7.95 -7.40
N ASN A 222 -27.31 -8.86 -7.23
CA ASN A 222 -27.09 -10.24 -6.75
C ASN A 222 -26.28 -10.34 -5.44
N GLY A 223 -26.40 -9.39 -4.52
CA GLY A 223 -25.62 -9.35 -3.27
C GLY A 223 -24.28 -8.59 -3.36
N ILE A 224 -23.94 -8.05 -4.53
CA ILE A 224 -22.74 -7.25 -4.78
C ILE A 224 -23.13 -5.79 -5.03
N TYR A 225 -22.68 -4.88 -4.18
CA TYR A 225 -22.64 -3.45 -4.49
C TYR A 225 -21.43 -3.14 -5.38
N PHE A 226 -21.60 -2.27 -6.38
CA PHE A 226 -20.51 -1.83 -7.24
C PHE A 226 -20.18 -0.36 -6.97
N LEU A 227 -18.92 -0.07 -6.61
CA LEU A 227 -18.37 1.29 -6.53
C LEU A 227 -17.39 1.51 -7.71
N PRO A 228 -17.83 2.17 -8.80
CA PRO A 228 -16.98 2.47 -9.96
C PRO A 228 -15.88 3.48 -9.63
N SER A 229 -14.77 3.47 -10.38
CA SER A 229 -13.67 4.44 -10.15
C SER A 229 -14.06 5.88 -10.52
N PHE A 230 -14.87 6.06 -11.58
CA PHE A 230 -15.32 7.36 -12.07
C PHE A 230 -16.79 7.38 -12.48
N ARG A 231 -17.43 8.56 -12.50
CA ARG A 231 -18.79 8.72 -13.04
C ARG A 231 -18.89 8.59 -14.56
N GLY A 232 -17.78 8.61 -15.28
CA GLY A 232 -17.72 8.46 -16.73
C GLY A 232 -16.27 8.54 -17.24
N ASN A 233 -16.09 8.59 -18.56
CA ASN A 233 -14.79 8.45 -19.22
C ASN A 233 -13.81 9.64 -19.03
N ASN A 234 -14.10 10.59 -18.14
CA ASN A 234 -13.36 11.84 -18.02
C ASN A 234 -12.17 11.72 -17.04
N LYS A 235 -11.02 11.28 -17.55
CA LYS A 235 -9.82 10.92 -16.76
C LYS A 235 -9.08 12.09 -16.07
N LEU A 236 -9.61 13.32 -16.11
CA LEU A 236 -8.96 14.53 -15.59
C LEU A 236 -8.78 14.58 -14.06
N ILE A 237 -9.32 13.61 -13.31
CA ILE A 237 -9.30 13.58 -11.83
C ILE A 237 -8.02 12.93 -11.27
N ASP A 238 -7.32 12.10 -12.07
CA ASP A 238 -6.17 11.27 -11.63
C ASP A 238 -4.99 12.09 -11.05
N VAL A 239 -4.79 13.32 -11.55
CA VAL A 239 -3.75 14.24 -11.06
C VAL A 239 -4.07 14.82 -9.67
N LYS A 240 -5.36 14.90 -9.28
CA LYS A 240 -5.77 15.46 -7.99
C LYS A 240 -5.65 14.45 -6.85
N LEU A 241 -5.95 13.17 -7.09
CA LEU A 241 -5.86 12.09 -6.09
C LEU A 241 -4.48 12.02 -5.41
N LYS A 242 -3.39 12.24 -6.16
CA LYS A 242 -2.02 12.31 -5.64
C LYS A 242 -1.75 13.42 -4.61
N ARG A 243 -2.64 14.40 -4.49
CA ARG A 243 -2.57 15.46 -3.47
C ARG A 243 -3.43 15.15 -2.23
N LEU A 244 -4.46 14.32 -2.39
CA LEU A 244 -5.40 13.93 -1.32
C LEU A 244 -4.85 12.83 -0.40
N THR A 245 -3.76 12.15 -0.77
CA THR A 245 -3.14 11.11 0.07
C THR A 245 -2.17 11.63 1.13
N ARG A 246 -1.79 12.91 1.04
CA ARG A 246 -0.69 13.54 1.79
C ARG A 246 -1.08 14.26 3.09
N LYS A 247 -2.37 14.34 3.45
CA LYS A 247 -2.85 15.38 4.37
C LYS A 247 -3.36 14.93 5.74
N ASN A 248 -3.32 13.64 6.07
CA ASN A 248 -3.71 13.15 7.39
C ASN A 248 -2.58 12.37 8.09
N TYR A 249 -1.61 13.10 8.67
CA TYR A 249 -0.51 12.53 9.46
C TYR A 249 -0.98 11.86 10.78
N ALA A 250 -2.20 12.14 11.24
CA ALA A 250 -2.73 11.54 12.47
C ALA A 250 -3.14 10.07 12.28
N ASN A 251 -3.64 9.72 11.08
CA ASN A 251 -3.98 8.35 10.72
C ASN A 251 -3.48 8.00 9.30
N PRO A 252 -2.33 7.31 9.16
CA PRO A 252 -1.83 6.88 7.85
C PRO A 252 -2.72 5.86 7.15
N PHE A 253 -3.67 5.23 7.86
CA PHE A 253 -4.52 4.14 7.36
C PHE A 253 -5.99 4.53 7.16
N PHE A 254 -6.29 5.84 7.18
CA PHE A 254 -7.65 6.40 7.15
C PHE A 254 -8.55 5.83 6.02
N LEU A 255 -7.98 5.51 4.86
CA LEU A 255 -8.75 5.01 3.73
C LEU A 255 -9.35 3.62 4.02
N THR A 256 -8.60 2.74 4.66
CA THR A 256 -9.09 1.41 5.05
C THR A 256 -10.24 1.54 6.06
N ASP A 257 -10.10 2.46 7.02
CA ASP A 257 -11.14 2.72 8.02
C ASP A 257 -12.42 3.26 7.35
N ALA A 258 -12.28 4.24 6.44
CA ALA A 258 -13.40 4.81 5.69
C ALA A 258 -14.08 3.76 4.78
N LEU A 259 -13.32 2.89 4.13
CA LEU A 259 -13.85 1.79 3.33
C LEU A 259 -14.61 0.77 4.18
N ALA A 260 -14.07 0.39 5.34
CA ALA A 260 -14.72 -0.52 6.28
C ALA A 260 -16.02 0.07 6.84
N LEU A 261 -16.01 1.36 7.21
CA LEU A 261 -17.20 2.10 7.65
C LEU A 261 -18.28 2.19 6.55
N LEU A 262 -17.89 2.42 5.29
CA LEU A 262 -18.80 2.40 4.15
C LEU A 262 -19.41 1.01 3.95
N GLY A 263 -18.59 -0.04 4.06
CA GLY A 263 -19.08 -1.41 4.02
C GLY A 263 -20.11 -1.71 5.11
N LYS A 264 -19.83 -1.29 6.35
CA LYS A 264 -20.75 -1.44 7.48
C LYS A 264 -22.07 -0.69 7.27
N SER A 265 -22.03 0.53 6.74
CA SER A 265 -23.24 1.32 6.43
C SER A 265 -24.10 0.67 5.33
N LEU A 266 -23.47 0.01 4.35
CA LEU A 266 -24.16 -0.83 3.36
C LEU A 266 -24.57 -2.23 3.87
N GLY A 267 -24.10 -2.61 5.06
CA GLY A 267 -24.29 -3.94 5.65
C GLY A 267 -23.63 -5.08 4.87
N VAL A 268 -22.55 -4.83 4.13
CA VAL A 268 -21.78 -5.90 3.47
C VAL A 268 -20.91 -6.64 4.48
N ASP A 269 -20.58 -7.89 4.19
CA ASP A 269 -19.65 -8.70 4.98
C ASP A 269 -18.19 -8.44 4.57
N VAL A 270 -17.95 -8.13 3.28
CA VAL A 270 -16.60 -7.96 2.72
C VAL A 270 -16.54 -6.73 1.81
N VAL A 271 -15.49 -5.92 1.96
CA VAL A 271 -15.13 -4.85 1.01
C VAL A 271 -13.98 -5.35 0.14
N LEU A 272 -14.21 -5.50 -1.16
CA LEU A 272 -13.27 -6.07 -2.12
C LEU A 272 -12.78 -5.01 -3.12
N VAL A 273 -11.48 -4.77 -3.19
CA VAL A 273 -10.88 -3.73 -4.05
C VAL A 273 -10.03 -4.36 -5.16
N ASP A 274 -10.41 -4.10 -6.42
CA ASP A 274 -9.63 -4.48 -7.61
C ASP A 274 -8.58 -3.39 -7.90
N LEU A 275 -7.30 -3.63 -7.60
CA LEU A 275 -6.25 -2.61 -7.69
C LEU A 275 -5.50 -2.62 -9.04
N LYS A 276 -5.13 -1.45 -9.55
CA LYS A 276 -4.23 -1.35 -10.71
C LYS A 276 -2.83 -1.90 -10.40
N PRO A 277 -2.15 -2.60 -11.34
CA PRO A 277 -0.76 -2.99 -11.16
C PRO A 277 0.18 -1.80 -11.02
N GLY A 278 1.24 -1.98 -10.22
CA GLY A 278 2.28 -0.99 -9.98
C GLY A 278 1.98 -0.05 -8.80
N PHE A 279 2.91 0.87 -8.55
CA PHE A 279 2.88 1.79 -7.42
C PHE A 279 1.96 2.99 -7.68
N SER A 280 0.69 2.74 -7.98
CA SER A 280 -0.33 3.79 -7.89
C SER A 280 -0.55 4.16 -6.43
N ASP A 281 -0.78 5.44 -6.15
CA ASP A 281 -0.96 5.95 -4.78
C ASP A 281 -2.03 5.14 -4.03
N LEU A 282 -3.19 4.90 -4.66
CA LEU A 282 -4.29 4.09 -4.09
C LEU A 282 -3.88 2.64 -3.79
N ALA A 283 -3.15 1.98 -4.70
CA ALA A 283 -2.68 0.62 -4.46
C ALA A 283 -1.71 0.58 -3.28
N LEU A 284 -0.79 1.55 -3.18
CA LEU A 284 0.12 1.66 -2.05
C LEU A 284 -0.65 1.88 -0.72
N LEU A 285 -1.68 2.75 -0.70
CA LEU A 285 -2.46 3.01 0.51
C LEU A 285 -2.97 1.72 1.15
N LEU A 286 -3.61 0.86 0.35
CA LEU A 286 -4.22 -0.38 0.84
C LEU A 286 -3.21 -1.52 1.04
N ILE A 287 -2.18 -1.62 0.19
CA ILE A 287 -1.15 -2.67 0.32
C ILE A 287 -0.21 -2.42 1.51
N SER A 288 0.01 -1.16 1.89
CA SER A 288 0.85 -0.80 3.04
C SER A 288 0.10 -0.76 4.37
N ASP A 289 -1.24 -0.82 4.38
CA ASP A 289 -2.01 -1.08 5.60
C ASP A 289 -1.90 -2.57 5.97
N PRO A 290 -1.37 -2.91 7.15
CA PRO A 290 -1.24 -4.30 7.58
C PRO A 290 -2.59 -5.00 7.81
N ARG A 291 -3.68 -4.25 8.03
CA ARG A 291 -5.02 -4.76 8.36
C ARG A 291 -5.83 -5.16 7.13
N VAL A 292 -5.37 -4.82 5.93
CA VAL A 292 -6.00 -5.23 4.67
C VAL A 292 -5.63 -6.68 4.34
N HIS A 293 -6.61 -7.48 3.94
CA HIS A 293 -6.42 -8.81 3.37
C HIS A 293 -5.82 -8.67 1.95
N ARG A 294 -4.51 -8.89 1.81
CA ARG A 294 -3.76 -8.61 0.55
C ARG A 294 -3.63 -9.87 -0.31
N ALA A 295 -4.34 -9.91 -1.43
CA ALA A 295 -4.26 -10.98 -2.42
C ALA A 295 -3.37 -10.57 -3.60
N VAL A 296 -2.22 -11.20 -3.79
CA VAL A 296 -1.28 -10.89 -4.87
C VAL A 296 -1.54 -11.80 -6.07
N LEU A 297 -1.89 -11.20 -7.21
CA LEU A 297 -2.15 -11.90 -8.46
C LEU A 297 -0.93 -11.80 -9.37
N SER A 298 -0.44 -12.94 -9.86
CA SER A 298 0.77 -12.99 -10.67
C SER A 298 0.70 -14.08 -11.74
N ILE A 299 1.47 -13.95 -12.82
CA ILE A 299 1.80 -15.11 -13.66
C ILE A 299 2.99 -15.86 -13.08
N ALA A 300 3.13 -17.14 -13.43
CA ALA A 300 4.28 -17.98 -13.07
C ALA A 300 5.54 -17.59 -13.89
N SER A 301 6.18 -16.46 -13.54
CA SER A 301 7.42 -16.04 -14.20
C SER A 301 8.45 -15.43 -13.25
N ARG A 302 9.74 -15.69 -13.49
CA ARG A 302 10.86 -15.12 -12.71
C ARG A 302 10.80 -13.59 -12.60
N LYS A 303 10.36 -12.91 -13.66
CA LYS A 303 10.17 -11.45 -13.67
C LYS A 303 9.09 -11.01 -12.68
N ALA A 304 7.98 -11.74 -12.62
CA ALA A 304 6.90 -11.43 -11.69
C ALA A 304 7.26 -11.77 -10.24
N ILE A 305 7.95 -12.88 -9.96
CA ILE A 305 8.52 -13.18 -8.62
C ILE A 305 9.45 -12.05 -8.15
N SER A 306 10.30 -11.52 -9.03
CA SER A 306 11.19 -10.39 -8.71
C SER A 306 10.39 -9.13 -8.33
N LYS A 307 9.30 -8.82 -9.05
CA LYS A 307 8.39 -7.72 -8.68
C LYS A 307 7.68 -7.95 -7.34
N ILE A 308 7.28 -9.19 -7.03
CA ILE A 308 6.72 -9.55 -5.71
C ILE A 308 7.74 -9.20 -4.64
N ARG A 309 8.97 -9.72 -4.73
CA ARG A 309 10.05 -9.42 -3.78
C ARG A 309 10.31 -7.92 -3.64
N HIS A 310 10.25 -7.16 -4.74
CA HIS A 310 10.43 -5.71 -4.73
C HIS A 310 9.24 -4.97 -4.09
N LEU A 311 8.00 -5.37 -4.31
CA LEU A 311 6.83 -4.83 -3.61
C LEU A 311 6.95 -5.06 -2.09
N PHE A 312 7.30 -6.28 -1.69
CA PHE A 312 7.40 -6.67 -0.29
C PHE A 312 8.62 -6.09 0.43
N SER A 313 9.65 -5.62 -0.28
CA SER A 313 10.77 -4.89 0.34
C SER A 313 10.38 -3.49 0.84
N PHE A 314 9.28 -2.93 0.32
CA PHE A 314 8.68 -1.70 0.85
C PHE A 314 7.86 -1.95 2.11
N ILE A 315 7.14 -3.06 2.19
CA ILE A 315 6.25 -3.34 3.33
C ILE A 315 7.07 -3.84 4.52
N SER A 316 6.81 -3.32 5.73
CA SER A 316 7.63 -3.64 6.91
C SER A 316 7.65 -5.16 7.20
N PRO A 317 8.82 -5.80 7.31
CA PRO A 317 8.93 -7.23 7.64
C PRO A 317 8.26 -7.64 8.95
N SER A 318 8.00 -6.71 9.86
CA SER A 318 7.29 -6.96 11.13
C SER A 318 5.81 -7.26 10.92
N ILE A 319 5.18 -6.72 9.87
CA ILE A 319 3.76 -6.93 9.54
C ILE A 319 3.48 -8.42 9.29
N PHE A 320 4.34 -9.05 8.48
CA PHE A 320 4.18 -10.45 8.08
C PHE A 320 4.33 -11.44 9.24
N ARG A 321 5.00 -11.05 10.34
CA ARG A 321 5.18 -11.89 11.53
C ARG A 321 4.02 -11.85 12.53
N SER A 322 3.10 -10.89 12.40
CA SER A 322 2.43 -10.35 13.60
C SER A 322 1.30 -11.17 14.22
N GLU A 323 0.74 -12.17 13.53
CA GLU A 323 -0.32 -13.10 13.98
C GLU A 323 -1.67 -12.48 14.46
N ALA A 324 -1.75 -11.19 14.77
CA ALA A 324 -2.97 -10.40 15.00
C ALA A 324 -3.40 -9.54 13.78
N LEU A 325 -2.79 -9.81 12.62
CA LEU A 325 -2.99 -9.08 11.36
C LEU A 325 -3.10 -10.09 10.21
N PRO A 326 -3.95 -9.87 9.20
CA PRO A 326 -4.24 -10.88 8.17
C PRO A 326 -3.02 -11.26 7.33
N PRO A 327 -2.84 -12.54 6.98
CA PRO A 327 -1.76 -13.01 6.14
C PRO A 327 -1.99 -12.57 4.69
N PRO A 328 -0.92 -12.42 3.90
CA PRO A 328 -1.06 -12.27 2.46
C PRO A 328 -1.62 -13.56 1.82
N ALA A 329 -2.17 -13.43 0.63
CA ALA A 329 -2.49 -14.54 -0.27
C ALA A 329 -1.75 -14.38 -1.60
N LEU A 330 -1.46 -15.49 -2.28
CA LEU A 330 -0.86 -15.54 -3.62
C LEU A 330 -1.76 -16.34 -4.57
N VAL A 331 -2.08 -15.74 -5.72
CA VAL A 331 -2.78 -16.38 -6.82
C VAL A 331 -1.85 -16.41 -8.03
N LEU A 332 -1.38 -17.59 -8.41
CA LEU A 332 -0.71 -17.77 -9.70
C LEU A 332 -1.75 -18.03 -10.80
N THR A 333 -1.94 -17.01 -11.61
CA THR A 333 -2.84 -16.98 -12.76
C THR A 333 -2.16 -17.54 -14.01
N LYS A 334 -2.98 -18.08 -14.93
CA LYS A 334 -2.53 -18.61 -16.22
C LYS A 334 -1.47 -19.71 -16.09
N SER A 335 -1.63 -20.60 -15.10
CA SER A 335 -0.80 -21.81 -15.06
C SER A 335 -1.08 -22.67 -16.29
N ILE A 336 0.00 -23.18 -16.88
CA ILE A 336 -0.02 -24.05 -18.07
C ILE A 336 0.65 -25.39 -17.76
N TYR A 337 1.64 -25.40 -16.86
CA TYR A 337 2.44 -26.57 -16.53
C TYR A 337 2.49 -26.76 -15.01
N ALA A 338 1.56 -27.56 -14.47
CA ALA A 338 1.34 -27.70 -13.04
C ALA A 338 2.63 -27.92 -12.23
N ASP A 339 3.49 -28.87 -12.62
CA ASP A 339 4.72 -29.19 -11.88
C ASP A 339 5.76 -28.05 -11.90
N HIS A 340 5.96 -27.42 -13.07
CA HIS A 340 6.89 -26.30 -13.24
C HIS A 340 6.38 -25.05 -12.50
N ASP A 341 5.09 -24.78 -12.61
CA ASP A 341 4.44 -23.64 -11.99
C ASP A 341 4.31 -23.83 -10.47
N GLN A 342 4.25 -25.08 -9.97
CA GLN A 342 4.30 -25.40 -8.54
C GLN A 342 5.67 -25.06 -7.91
N HIS A 343 6.78 -25.28 -8.62
CA HIS A 343 8.08 -24.79 -8.14
C HIS A 343 8.13 -23.27 -8.08
N ILE A 344 7.57 -22.58 -9.07
CA ILE A 344 7.43 -21.11 -9.06
C ILE A 344 6.47 -20.65 -7.95
N LEU A 345 5.39 -21.38 -7.69
CA LEU A 345 4.48 -21.13 -6.58
C LEU A 345 5.25 -21.24 -5.26
N ASN A 346 6.01 -22.31 -5.04
CA ASN A 346 6.80 -22.53 -3.84
C ASN A 346 7.90 -21.46 -3.66
N ASP A 347 8.55 -21.02 -4.74
CA ASP A 347 9.56 -19.95 -4.72
C ASP A 347 8.96 -18.57 -4.43
N ALA A 348 7.81 -18.26 -5.03
CA ALA A 348 7.06 -17.03 -4.77
C ALA A 348 6.47 -17.05 -3.36
N ALA A 349 5.85 -18.17 -2.99
CA ALA A 349 5.39 -18.50 -1.64
C ALA A 349 6.50 -18.28 -0.64
N SER A 350 7.73 -18.75 -0.85
CA SER A 350 8.82 -18.58 0.14
C SER A 350 9.06 -17.13 0.58
N VAL A 351 8.74 -16.13 -0.27
CA VAL A 351 8.79 -14.69 0.07
C VAL A 351 7.81 -14.32 1.19
N PHE A 352 6.67 -15.01 1.27
CA PHE A 352 5.62 -14.87 2.27
C PHE A 352 5.74 -15.94 3.39
N PHE A 353 5.86 -17.21 3.00
CA PHE A 353 5.76 -18.42 3.83
C PHE A 353 6.97 -18.69 4.71
N GLN A 354 8.13 -18.05 4.49
CA GLN A 354 9.28 -18.17 5.42
C GLN A 354 8.95 -17.75 6.86
N LYS A 355 7.79 -17.10 7.11
CA LYS A 355 7.43 -16.51 8.41
C LYS A 355 5.98 -16.73 8.87
N ARG A 356 5.13 -17.45 8.11
CA ARG A 356 3.74 -17.78 8.54
C ARG A 356 3.14 -18.97 7.76
N LYS A 357 2.40 -19.86 8.44
CA LYS A 357 1.86 -21.14 7.90
C LYS A 357 0.46 -21.05 7.26
N ASP A 358 -0.24 -19.97 7.55
CA ASP A 358 -1.61 -19.57 7.18
C ASP A 358 -1.68 -18.74 5.89
N THR A 359 -0.55 -18.56 5.19
CA THR A 359 -0.53 -17.87 3.90
C THR A 359 -1.27 -18.72 2.86
N LEU A 360 -2.28 -18.15 2.20
CA LEU A 360 -3.00 -18.85 1.13
C LEU A 360 -2.20 -18.80 -0.17
N ALA A 361 -2.00 -19.93 -0.84
CA ALA A 361 -1.40 -20.01 -2.17
C ALA A 361 -2.26 -20.90 -3.07
N ILE A 362 -2.74 -20.37 -4.19
CA ILE A 362 -3.52 -21.12 -5.18
C ILE A 362 -3.01 -20.88 -6.60
N MET A 363 -3.31 -21.81 -7.50
CA MET A 363 -3.07 -21.69 -8.93
C MET A 363 -4.41 -21.69 -9.67
N THR A 364 -4.56 -20.81 -10.66
CA THR A 364 -5.70 -20.80 -11.58
C THR A 364 -5.22 -21.06 -13.01
N PRO A 365 -5.97 -21.84 -13.80
CA PRO A 365 -5.61 -22.13 -15.19
C PRO A 365 -5.70 -20.86 -16.06
N SER A 366 -5.29 -20.96 -17.31
CA SER A 366 -5.53 -19.89 -18.29
C SER A 366 -7.03 -19.60 -18.42
N ILE A 367 -7.43 -18.38 -18.06
CA ILE A 367 -8.83 -17.96 -18.04
C ILE A 367 -9.45 -17.76 -19.43
N GLY A 368 -8.66 -17.86 -20.51
CA GLY A 368 -9.12 -18.03 -21.90
C GLY A 368 -10.29 -17.13 -22.33
N LYS A 369 -11.49 -17.70 -22.49
CA LYS A 369 -12.72 -16.98 -22.89
C LYS A 369 -13.16 -15.87 -21.90
N LEU A 370 -12.58 -15.83 -20.70
CA LEU A 370 -12.79 -14.81 -19.67
C LEU A 370 -11.70 -13.73 -19.65
N GLU A 371 -10.70 -13.77 -20.54
CA GLU A 371 -9.76 -12.65 -20.75
C GLU A 371 -10.46 -11.45 -21.38
N ASN A 372 -11.46 -11.70 -22.24
CA ASN A 372 -12.29 -10.70 -22.88
C ASN A 372 -13.72 -10.78 -22.30
N LEU A 373 -13.89 -10.18 -21.13
CA LEU A 373 -15.21 -9.96 -20.51
C LEU A 373 -16.03 -8.98 -21.36
N PRO A 374 -17.33 -9.23 -21.62
CA PRO A 374 -18.21 -8.27 -22.29
C PRO A 374 -18.36 -6.95 -21.51
N ASP A 375 -18.60 -5.85 -22.22
CA ASP A 375 -18.99 -4.51 -21.69
C ASP A 375 -20.36 -4.49 -20.95
N ASP A 376 -20.82 -5.66 -20.48
CA ASP A 376 -22.07 -5.88 -19.79
C ASP A 376 -21.81 -6.76 -18.55
N GLN A 377 -22.06 -6.20 -17.36
CA GLN A 377 -21.78 -6.77 -16.05
C GLN A 377 -22.54 -8.09 -15.87
N TRP A 378 -23.77 -8.18 -16.39
CA TRP A 378 -24.59 -9.37 -16.30
C TRP A 378 -24.03 -10.51 -17.15
N LYS A 379 -23.64 -10.26 -18.39
CA LYS A 379 -22.97 -11.24 -19.27
C LYS A 379 -21.61 -11.65 -18.70
N SER A 380 -20.88 -10.73 -18.08
CA SER A 380 -19.59 -11.00 -17.43
C SER A 380 -19.74 -11.86 -16.18
N LEU A 381 -20.60 -11.48 -15.24
CA LEU A 381 -20.95 -12.29 -14.07
C LEU A 381 -21.52 -13.66 -14.46
N TYR A 382 -22.35 -13.73 -15.51
CA TYR A 382 -22.88 -14.98 -16.03
C TYR A 382 -21.79 -15.89 -16.61
N ARG A 383 -20.87 -15.35 -17.43
CA ARG A 383 -19.72 -16.12 -17.95
C ARG A 383 -18.83 -16.64 -16.83
N ILE A 384 -18.56 -15.83 -15.80
CA ILE A 384 -17.74 -16.21 -14.65
C ILE A 384 -18.47 -17.26 -13.79
N SER A 385 -19.77 -17.10 -13.55
CA SER A 385 -20.58 -18.05 -12.77
C SER A 385 -20.70 -19.42 -13.42
N ASN A 386 -20.59 -19.51 -14.74
CA ASN A 386 -20.58 -20.77 -15.51
C ASN A 386 -19.15 -21.27 -15.81
N SER A 387 -18.16 -20.85 -15.02
CA SER A 387 -16.77 -21.31 -15.10
C SER A 387 -16.34 -21.95 -13.77
N GLU A 388 -15.23 -22.68 -13.78
CA GLU A 388 -14.64 -23.26 -12.56
C GLU A 388 -13.97 -22.21 -11.66
N LEU A 389 -13.80 -20.97 -12.13
CA LEU A 389 -13.01 -19.95 -11.44
C LEU A 389 -13.54 -19.57 -10.04
N PRO A 390 -14.87 -19.40 -9.79
CA PRO A 390 -15.39 -19.16 -8.43
C PRO A 390 -15.06 -20.30 -7.46
N ALA A 391 -15.20 -21.56 -7.89
CA ALA A 391 -14.87 -22.72 -7.06
C ALA A 391 -13.37 -22.77 -6.71
N LEU A 392 -12.49 -22.35 -7.62
CA LEU A 392 -11.05 -22.18 -7.34
C LEU A 392 -10.77 -21.01 -6.36
N MET A 393 -11.68 -20.04 -6.23
CA MET A 393 -11.60 -18.97 -5.22
C MET A 393 -12.15 -19.41 -3.86
N HIS A 394 -12.83 -20.56 -3.72
CA HIS A 394 -13.41 -21.02 -2.45
C HIS A 394 -12.46 -20.96 -1.22
N PRO A 395 -11.15 -21.29 -1.32
CA PRO A 395 -10.20 -21.14 -0.21
C PRO A 395 -10.06 -19.71 0.33
N PHE A 396 -10.45 -18.68 -0.43
CA PHE A 396 -10.48 -17.31 0.07
C PHE A 396 -11.52 -17.08 1.16
N LEU A 397 -12.59 -17.88 1.24
CA LEU A 397 -13.55 -17.78 2.33
C LEU A 397 -12.87 -18.04 3.67
N SER A 398 -12.13 -19.15 3.81
CA SER A 398 -11.40 -19.44 5.05
C SER A 398 -10.29 -18.43 5.31
N TRP A 399 -9.64 -17.89 4.28
CA TRP A 399 -8.62 -16.83 4.43
C TRP A 399 -9.18 -15.47 4.87
N LEU A 400 -10.39 -15.10 4.47
CA LEU A 400 -11.05 -13.85 4.89
C LEU A 400 -11.62 -13.92 6.31
N TYR A 401 -12.03 -15.12 6.75
CA TYR A 401 -12.69 -15.37 8.03
C TYR A 401 -11.83 -16.13 9.05
N SER A 402 -10.52 -16.31 8.83
CA SER A 402 -9.61 -16.95 9.81
C SER A 402 -9.20 -16.02 10.96
N TYR A 403 -9.79 -14.83 11.03
CA TYR A 403 -9.37 -13.70 11.86
C TYR A 403 -10.54 -12.96 12.55
N GLU A 404 -11.73 -13.57 12.60
CA GLU A 404 -12.92 -13.09 13.36
C GLU A 404 -12.97 -13.68 14.78
#